data_AF-W1X7B9-F1
#
_entry.id   AF-W1X7B9-F1
#
_cell.length_a   1.000
_cell.length_b   1.000
_cell.length_c   1.000
_cell.angle_alpha   90.00
_cell.angle_beta   90.00
_cell.angle_gamma   90.00
#
_symmetry.space_group_name_H-M   'P 1'
#
loop_
_entity.id
_entity.type
_entity.pdbx_description
1 polymer ?
#
loop_
_entity_poly.entity_id
_entity_poly.type
_entity_poly.pdbx_seq_one_letter_code
_entity_poly.pdbx_strand_id
1 'polypeptide(L)'
;PGGEQHIKEFGVSNNTEINGGYQYIEMNGTAEYSVLNDGYQIVQMGGAANQTTLNNGVLQVYGAANDTTIKGGRLIVEKDGGAVFVAIEKGGLLEVKEGGLAIAVDQKAGGAIKTTTRAMEVFGTNRLGQFDIKDGIANNMLLENGGSLRVEENDFAYNTTVDSGGLLEVMDGG
;
A
#
# COMPACT_ATOMS: atom_id res chain seq x y z
N PRO A 1 0.86 17.33 21.17
CA PRO A 1 -0.20 16.30 21.09
C PRO A 1 -0.99 16.48 19.79
N GLY A 2 -0.99 15.48 18.92
CA GLY A 2 -1.87 15.48 17.74
C GLY A 2 -3.32 15.22 18.15
N GLY A 3 -4.28 15.69 17.34
CA GLY A 3 -5.69 15.36 17.53
C GLY A 3 -6.00 13.92 17.11
N GLU A 4 -7.12 13.41 17.57
CA GLU A 4 -7.66 12.13 17.15
C GLU A 4 -9.10 12.28 16.66
N GLN A 5 -9.43 11.56 15.59
CA GLN A 5 -10.80 11.39 15.12
C GLN A 5 -11.12 9.90 15.06
N HIS A 6 -12.29 9.52 15.58
CA HIS A 6 -12.79 8.15 15.53
C HIS A 6 -14.08 8.12 14.71
N ILE A 7 -14.06 7.42 13.57
CA ILE A 7 -15.20 7.19 12.71
C ILE A 7 -15.78 5.84 13.11
N LYS A 8 -16.80 5.91 13.96
CA LYS A 8 -17.47 4.74 14.53
C LYS A 8 -18.39 4.07 13.51
N GLU A 9 -19.00 2.98 13.93
CA GLU A 9 -19.96 2.21 13.12
C GLU A 9 -20.98 3.10 12.41
N PHE A 10 -21.07 2.95 11.08
CA PHE A 10 -21.91 3.74 10.16
C PHE A 10 -21.61 5.25 10.13
N GLY A 11 -20.57 5.69 10.82
CA GLY A 11 -20.05 7.04 10.74
C GLY A 11 -19.41 7.29 9.37
N VAL A 12 -19.57 8.50 8.88
CA VAL A 12 -18.92 8.96 7.64
C VAL A 12 -18.16 10.24 7.94
N SER A 13 -16.87 10.26 7.61
CA SER A 13 -16.10 11.50 7.50
C SER A 13 -15.84 11.82 6.03
N ASN A 14 -15.76 13.10 5.70
CA ASN A 14 -15.55 13.55 4.34
C ASN A 14 -14.58 14.75 4.33
N ASN A 15 -13.60 14.74 3.42
CA ASN A 15 -12.60 15.81 3.27
C ASN A 15 -11.83 16.12 4.55
N THR A 16 -11.46 15.10 5.33
CA THR A 16 -10.66 15.32 6.54
C THR A 16 -9.20 15.55 6.15
N GLU A 17 -8.63 16.67 6.59
CA GLU A 17 -7.19 16.94 6.45
C GLU A 17 -6.46 16.56 7.75
N ILE A 18 -5.48 15.65 7.63
CA ILE A 18 -4.71 15.11 8.75
C ILE A 18 -3.27 15.65 8.66
N ASN A 19 -3.05 16.82 9.26
CA ASN A 19 -1.76 17.54 9.35
C ASN A 19 -0.81 16.98 10.44
N GLY A 20 -1.11 15.78 10.94
CA GLY A 20 -0.56 15.16 12.14
C GLY A 20 -1.67 14.56 13.00
N GLY A 21 -1.33 13.70 13.96
CA GLY A 21 -2.34 12.96 14.74
C GLY A 21 -2.93 11.78 13.96
N TYR A 22 -4.13 11.35 14.35
CA TYR A 22 -4.72 10.08 13.92
C TYR A 22 -6.19 10.21 13.51
N GLN A 23 -6.57 9.46 12.48
CA GLN A 23 -7.95 9.10 12.18
C GLN A 23 -8.10 7.58 12.22
N TYR A 24 -9.01 7.10 13.06
CA TYR A 24 -9.37 5.69 13.17
C TYR A 24 -10.70 5.47 12.47
N ILE A 25 -10.73 4.56 11.50
CA ILE A 25 -11.95 4.10 10.85
C ILE A 25 -12.27 2.73 11.42
N GLU A 26 -13.30 2.67 12.26
CA GLU A 26 -13.76 1.44 12.91
C GLU A 26 -14.62 0.60 11.95
N MET A 27 -15.05 -0.57 12.40
CA MET A 27 -15.94 -1.46 11.65
C MET A 27 -17.17 -0.71 11.13
N ASN A 28 -17.50 -0.88 9.85
CA ASN A 28 -18.60 -0.21 9.14
C ASN A 28 -18.49 1.34 9.12
N GLY A 29 -17.37 1.92 9.54
CA GLY A 29 -17.08 3.33 9.35
C GLY A 29 -16.48 3.60 7.97
N THR A 30 -16.72 4.81 7.44
CA THR A 30 -16.18 5.23 6.14
C THR A 30 -15.50 6.59 6.22
N ALA A 31 -14.29 6.69 5.67
CA ALA A 31 -13.64 7.96 5.39
C ALA A 31 -13.58 8.21 3.88
N GLU A 32 -14.03 9.38 3.45
CA GLU A 32 -14.03 9.81 2.06
C GLU A 32 -13.07 11.00 1.89
N TYR A 33 -12.23 10.95 0.85
CA TYR A 33 -11.38 12.07 0.43
C TYR A 33 -10.46 12.62 1.53
N SER A 34 -9.95 11.74 2.39
CA SER A 34 -9.00 12.18 3.43
C SER A 34 -7.67 12.57 2.80
N VAL A 35 -7.05 13.63 3.31
CA VAL A 35 -5.73 14.12 2.88
C VAL A 35 -4.77 14.04 4.05
N LEU A 36 -3.72 13.24 3.91
CA LEU A 36 -2.74 12.98 4.95
C LEU A 36 -1.44 13.73 4.64
N ASN A 37 -1.24 14.88 5.30
CA ASN A 37 -0.04 15.69 5.13
C ASN A 37 1.14 15.12 5.90
N ASP A 38 0.94 14.76 7.18
CA ASP A 38 1.96 14.13 8.04
C ASP A 38 1.35 13.20 9.11
N GLY A 39 0.02 13.04 9.12
CA GLY A 39 -0.69 12.21 10.09
C GLY A 39 -0.94 10.77 9.63
N TYR A 40 -1.69 10.06 10.45
CA TYR A 40 -2.01 8.64 10.26
C TYR A 40 -3.50 8.44 10.07
N GLN A 41 -3.87 7.58 9.12
CA GLN A 41 -5.22 7.02 8.97
C GLN A 41 -5.09 5.51 9.14
N ILE A 42 -5.86 4.95 10.08
CA ILE A 42 -5.83 3.53 10.41
C ILE A 42 -7.21 2.96 10.09
N VAL A 43 -7.27 2.09 9.08
CA VAL A 43 -8.50 1.40 8.67
C VAL A 43 -8.56 0.06 9.38
N GLN A 44 -9.43 -0.06 10.37
CA GLN A 44 -9.65 -1.32 11.07
C GLN A 44 -10.40 -2.31 10.17
N MET A 45 -10.39 -3.59 10.55
CA MET A 45 -11.15 -4.62 9.85
C MET A 45 -12.64 -4.22 9.74
N GLY A 46 -13.18 -4.28 8.52
CA GLY A 46 -14.55 -3.85 8.21
C GLY A 46 -14.75 -2.34 8.03
N GLY A 47 -13.72 -1.52 8.24
CA GLY A 47 -13.71 -0.10 7.89
C GLY A 47 -13.30 0.13 6.43
N ALA A 48 -13.64 1.30 5.89
CA ALA A 48 -13.29 1.70 4.52
C ALA A 48 -12.69 3.10 4.45
N ALA A 49 -11.57 3.24 3.73
CA ALA A 49 -10.99 4.51 3.32
C ALA A 49 -11.06 4.64 1.80
N ASN A 50 -11.72 5.69 1.31
CA ASN A 50 -11.96 5.89 -0.10
C ASN A 50 -11.31 7.20 -0.55
N GLN A 51 -10.58 7.13 -1.67
CA GLN A 51 -9.95 8.28 -2.32
C GLN A 51 -8.99 9.05 -1.39
N THR A 52 -8.29 8.33 -0.51
CA THR A 52 -7.30 8.94 0.39
C THR A 52 -6.07 9.40 -0.41
N THR A 53 -5.62 10.63 -0.16
CA THR A 53 -4.36 11.18 -0.71
C THR A 53 -3.29 11.25 0.37
N LEU A 54 -2.14 10.63 0.11
CA LEU A 54 -1.00 10.61 1.04
C LEU A 54 0.10 11.57 0.54
N ASN A 55 0.10 12.80 1.06
CA ASN A 55 1.13 13.77 0.73
C ASN A 55 2.46 13.38 1.39
N ASN A 56 2.53 13.30 2.73
CA ASN A 56 3.63 12.63 3.45
C ASN A 56 3.16 11.75 4.62
N GLY A 57 1.85 11.67 4.88
CA GLY A 57 1.33 10.84 5.96
C GLY A 57 1.24 9.35 5.61
N VAL A 58 0.66 8.58 6.54
CA VAL A 58 0.61 7.13 6.46
C VAL A 58 -0.82 6.61 6.53
N LEU A 59 -1.19 5.79 5.55
CA LEU A 59 -2.41 4.99 5.59
C LEU A 59 -2.05 3.55 5.93
N GLN A 60 -2.57 3.03 7.04
CA GLN A 60 -2.38 1.63 7.47
C GLN A 60 -3.72 0.90 7.40
N VAL A 61 -3.76 -0.21 6.67
CA VAL A 61 -5.02 -0.85 6.24
C VAL A 61 -5.09 -2.29 6.71
N TYR A 62 -5.96 -2.54 7.68
CA TYR A 62 -6.47 -3.86 8.06
C TYR A 62 -7.86 -4.15 7.47
N GLY A 63 -8.57 -3.09 7.04
CA GLY A 63 -9.85 -3.15 6.32
C GLY A 63 -9.68 -2.97 4.82
N ALA A 64 -10.40 -2.01 4.24
CA ALA A 64 -10.35 -1.71 2.81
C ALA A 64 -9.87 -0.28 2.53
N ALA A 65 -8.99 -0.13 1.54
CA ALA A 65 -8.62 1.15 0.94
C ALA A 65 -8.89 1.13 -0.57
N ASN A 66 -9.62 2.14 -1.07
CA ASN A 66 -9.97 2.23 -2.48
C ASN A 66 -9.46 3.55 -3.06
N ASP A 67 -8.91 3.50 -4.28
CA ASP A 67 -8.47 4.69 -5.03
C ASP A 67 -7.46 5.56 -4.29
N THR A 68 -6.54 4.93 -3.55
CA THR A 68 -5.50 5.65 -2.79
C THR A 68 -4.46 6.24 -3.74
N THR A 69 -4.16 7.53 -3.59
CA THR A 69 -3.05 8.19 -4.27
C THR A 69 -1.89 8.44 -3.30
N ILE A 70 -0.74 7.81 -3.55
CA ILE A 70 0.46 7.93 -2.72
C ILE A 70 1.43 8.90 -3.41
N LYS A 71 1.63 10.10 -2.84
CA LYS A 71 2.56 11.09 -3.39
C LYS A 71 3.94 10.97 -2.78
N GLY A 72 4.13 11.43 -1.55
CA GLY A 72 5.35 11.24 -0.76
C GLY A 72 5.12 10.45 0.53
N GLY A 73 3.88 10.04 0.79
CA GLY A 73 3.49 9.25 1.94
C GLY A 73 3.68 7.75 1.74
N ARG A 74 3.07 6.97 2.63
CA ARG A 74 3.15 5.51 2.62
C ARG A 74 1.80 4.86 2.84
N LEU A 75 1.45 3.94 1.95
CA LEU A 75 0.35 2.99 2.17
C LEU A 75 0.94 1.68 2.70
N ILE A 76 0.42 1.19 3.83
CA ILE A 76 0.77 -0.10 4.41
C ILE A 76 -0.48 -0.97 4.37
N VAL A 77 -0.44 -2.02 3.55
CA VAL A 77 -1.50 -3.04 3.48
C VAL A 77 -1.09 -4.19 4.39
N GLU A 78 -1.77 -4.30 5.52
CA GLU A 78 -1.51 -5.32 6.53
C GLU A 78 -2.13 -6.67 6.12
N LYS A 79 -1.82 -7.71 6.88
CA LYS A 79 -2.44 -9.03 6.70
C LYS A 79 -3.97 -8.90 6.72
N ASP A 80 -4.62 -9.57 5.77
CA ASP A 80 -6.08 -9.56 5.53
C ASP A 80 -6.66 -8.18 5.12
N GLY A 81 -5.81 -7.15 5.04
CA GLY A 81 -6.16 -5.84 4.49
C GLY A 81 -6.14 -5.83 2.97
N GLY A 82 -6.99 -5.01 2.37
CA GLY A 82 -7.11 -4.87 0.92
C GLY A 82 -6.95 -3.43 0.45
N ALA A 83 -6.17 -3.23 -0.61
CA ALA A 83 -6.08 -1.98 -1.35
C ALA A 83 -6.36 -2.20 -2.84
N VAL A 84 -7.23 -1.38 -3.42
CA VAL A 84 -7.60 -1.47 -4.84
C VAL A 84 -7.45 -0.12 -5.52
N PHE A 85 -6.99 -0.11 -6.78
CA PHE A 85 -6.76 1.10 -7.58
C PHE A 85 -5.76 2.07 -6.93
N VAL A 86 -4.63 1.52 -6.46
CA VAL A 86 -3.57 2.32 -5.84
C VAL A 86 -2.73 3.00 -6.93
N ALA A 87 -2.61 4.32 -6.89
CA ALA A 87 -1.66 5.07 -7.70
C ALA A 87 -0.43 5.45 -6.87
N ILE A 88 0.74 4.99 -7.26
CA ILE A 88 2.01 5.31 -6.60
C ILE A 88 2.74 6.35 -7.46
N GLU A 89 2.72 7.60 -7.02
CA GLU A 89 3.44 8.70 -7.68
C GLU A 89 4.90 8.73 -7.25
N LYS A 90 5.67 9.64 -7.87
CA LYS A 90 7.06 9.87 -7.52
C LYS A 90 7.24 10.23 -6.05
N GLY A 91 8.02 9.41 -5.33
CA GLY A 91 8.30 9.56 -3.90
C GLY A 91 7.36 8.75 -3.00
N GLY A 92 6.32 8.13 -3.57
CA GLY A 92 5.33 7.37 -2.83
C GLY A 92 5.80 5.94 -2.60
N LEU A 93 5.40 5.37 -1.47
CA LEU A 93 5.70 3.99 -1.12
C LEU A 93 4.42 3.19 -0.85
N LEU A 94 4.18 2.16 -1.66
CA LEU A 94 3.28 1.08 -1.30
C LEU A 94 4.08 -0.01 -0.57
N GLU A 95 3.67 -0.36 0.64
CA GLU A 95 4.16 -1.54 1.33
C GLU A 95 3.03 -2.56 1.50
N VAL A 96 3.19 -3.75 0.92
CA VAL A 96 2.25 -4.87 1.10
C VAL A 96 2.92 -5.90 1.99
N LYS A 97 2.30 -6.18 3.15
CA LYS A 97 2.79 -7.18 4.09
C LYS A 97 2.38 -8.58 3.66
N GLU A 98 2.99 -9.58 4.30
CA GLU A 98 2.53 -10.96 4.19
C GLU A 98 1.02 -11.06 4.47
N GLY A 99 0.30 -11.75 3.57
CA GLY A 99 -1.16 -11.88 3.60
C GLY A 99 -1.95 -10.61 3.22
N GLY A 100 -1.29 -9.50 2.86
CA GLY A 100 -1.96 -8.30 2.34
C GLY A 100 -2.32 -8.43 0.85
N LEU A 101 -3.36 -7.71 0.43
CA LEU A 101 -3.86 -7.70 -0.95
C LEU A 101 -3.77 -6.30 -1.58
N ALA A 102 -3.11 -6.18 -2.73
CA ALA A 102 -3.10 -4.94 -3.51
C ALA A 102 -3.35 -5.19 -4.99
N ILE A 103 -4.50 -4.76 -5.51
CA ILE A 103 -4.93 -5.04 -6.89
C ILE A 103 -5.10 -3.74 -7.68
N ALA A 104 -4.77 -3.81 -8.99
CA ALA A 104 -4.79 -2.67 -9.90
C ALA A 104 -3.89 -1.53 -9.41
N VAL A 105 -2.67 -1.89 -9.02
CA VAL A 105 -1.62 -0.93 -8.64
C VAL A 105 -1.04 -0.29 -9.90
N ASP A 106 -0.97 1.03 -9.95
CA ASP A 106 -0.24 1.80 -10.96
C ASP A 106 1.06 2.35 -10.35
N GLN A 107 2.18 1.67 -10.60
CA GLN A 107 3.50 2.12 -10.18
C GLN A 107 4.07 3.08 -11.24
N LYS A 108 3.93 4.38 -10.98
CA LYS A 108 4.51 5.40 -11.85
C LYS A 108 6.01 5.55 -11.61
N ALA A 109 6.70 6.13 -12.57
CA ALA A 109 8.14 6.37 -12.48
C ALA A 109 8.48 7.17 -11.21
N GLY A 110 9.37 6.63 -10.38
CA GLY A 110 9.70 7.25 -9.10
C GLY A 110 8.92 6.70 -7.90
N GLY A 111 7.90 5.88 -8.14
CA GLY A 111 7.11 5.21 -7.11
C GLY A 111 7.73 3.87 -6.70
N ALA A 112 7.62 3.54 -5.42
CA ALA A 112 8.23 2.35 -4.85
C ALA A 112 7.18 1.34 -4.37
N ILE A 113 7.48 0.05 -4.59
CA ILE A 113 6.75 -1.07 -4.00
C ILE A 113 7.70 -1.83 -3.08
N LYS A 114 7.27 -2.08 -1.84
CA LYS A 114 7.92 -2.98 -0.89
C LYS A 114 6.99 -4.14 -0.55
N THR A 115 7.44 -5.37 -0.77
CA THR A 115 6.59 -6.55 -0.58
C THR A 115 7.41 -7.83 -0.40
N THR A 116 6.72 -8.95 -0.17
CA THR A 116 7.23 -10.31 -0.13
C THR A 116 6.40 -11.20 -1.05
N THR A 117 6.96 -12.33 -1.50
CA THR A 117 6.21 -13.38 -2.21
C THR A 117 5.10 -14.01 -1.37
N ARG A 118 5.06 -13.75 -0.06
CA ARG A 118 3.98 -14.13 0.87
C ARG A 118 2.82 -13.13 0.95
N ALA A 119 2.83 -12.04 0.19
CA ALA A 119 1.62 -11.25 0.00
C ALA A 119 0.51 -12.15 -0.58
N MET A 120 -0.76 -11.87 -0.26
CA MET A 120 -1.86 -12.69 -0.77
C MET A 120 -1.95 -12.56 -2.29
N GLU A 121 -1.96 -11.32 -2.79
CA GLU A 121 -1.78 -11.01 -4.20
C GLU A 121 -1.35 -9.55 -4.34
N VAL A 122 -0.41 -9.27 -5.24
CA VAL A 122 -0.06 -7.92 -5.66
C VAL A 122 -0.15 -7.88 -7.17
N PHE A 123 -1.02 -7.07 -7.75
CA PHE A 123 -1.23 -7.03 -9.20
C PHE A 123 -1.30 -5.59 -9.70
N GLY A 124 -0.60 -5.30 -10.78
CA GLY A 124 -0.57 -3.94 -11.30
C GLY A 124 0.23 -3.76 -12.58
N THR A 125 0.51 -2.50 -12.90
CA THR A 125 1.34 -2.09 -14.02
C THR A 125 2.46 -1.18 -13.56
N ASN A 126 3.61 -1.30 -14.20
CA ASN A 126 4.72 -0.37 -14.13
C ASN A 126 5.17 -0.03 -15.56
N ARG A 127 6.24 0.78 -15.70
CA ARG A 127 6.77 1.18 -17.02
C ARG A 127 7.28 0.03 -17.90
N LEU A 128 7.47 -1.17 -17.35
CA LEU A 128 7.86 -2.40 -18.05
C LEU A 128 6.65 -3.27 -18.43
N GLY A 129 5.43 -2.84 -18.08
CA GLY A 129 4.19 -3.57 -18.34
C GLY A 129 3.54 -4.08 -17.05
N GLN A 130 2.69 -5.10 -17.19
CA GLN A 130 1.99 -5.71 -16.07
C GLN A 130 2.97 -6.50 -15.18
N PHE A 131 2.79 -6.42 -13.86
CA PHE A 131 3.48 -7.23 -12.88
C PHE A 131 2.48 -7.93 -11.96
N ASP A 132 2.90 -9.02 -11.34
CA ASP A 132 2.09 -9.77 -10.39
C ASP A 132 2.93 -10.46 -9.32
N ILE A 133 2.33 -10.66 -8.15
CA ILE A 133 2.77 -11.59 -7.11
C ILE A 133 1.55 -12.41 -6.76
N LYS A 134 1.61 -13.72 -6.96
CA LYS A 134 0.53 -14.65 -6.61
C LYS A 134 1.08 -16.06 -6.40
N ASP A 135 0.54 -16.78 -5.43
CA ASP A 135 0.89 -18.18 -5.14
C ASP A 135 2.41 -18.40 -4.99
N GLY A 136 3.11 -17.46 -4.34
CA GLY A 136 4.56 -17.53 -4.12
C GLY A 136 5.41 -17.16 -5.34
N ILE A 137 4.81 -16.65 -6.42
CA ILE A 137 5.54 -16.29 -7.64
C ILE A 137 5.43 -14.79 -7.88
N ALA A 138 6.56 -14.09 -7.96
CA ALA A 138 6.65 -12.70 -8.37
C ALA A 138 7.12 -12.58 -9.83
N ASN A 139 6.43 -11.78 -10.65
CA ASN A 139 6.72 -11.60 -12.06
C ASN A 139 6.81 -10.11 -12.43
N ASN A 140 7.81 -9.75 -13.23
CA ASN A 140 7.97 -8.41 -13.82
C ASN A 140 8.01 -7.25 -12.80
N MET A 141 8.53 -7.53 -11.61
CA MET A 141 8.65 -6.53 -10.55
C MET A 141 9.68 -5.46 -10.94
N LEU A 142 9.32 -4.19 -10.75
CA LEU A 142 10.23 -3.06 -10.88
C LEU A 142 10.57 -2.51 -9.49
N LEU A 143 11.79 -2.78 -9.03
CA LEU A 143 12.28 -2.33 -7.73
C LEU A 143 13.12 -1.07 -7.92
N GLU A 144 12.56 0.09 -7.59
CA GLU A 144 13.22 1.39 -7.69
C GLU A 144 12.87 2.28 -6.49
N ASN A 145 13.66 3.32 -6.24
CA ASN A 145 13.34 4.38 -5.27
C ASN A 145 13.07 3.90 -3.83
N GLY A 146 13.80 2.87 -3.38
CA GLY A 146 13.59 2.25 -2.07
C GLY A 146 12.60 1.08 -2.07
N GLY A 147 12.07 0.70 -3.24
CA GLY A 147 11.27 -0.49 -3.43
C GLY A 147 12.08 -1.76 -3.17
N SER A 148 11.44 -2.78 -2.60
CA SER A 148 12.11 -4.05 -2.33
C SER A 148 11.18 -5.25 -2.46
N LEU A 149 11.69 -6.35 -2.98
CA LEU A 149 11.02 -7.65 -2.98
C LEU A 149 11.84 -8.61 -2.13
N ARG A 150 11.17 -9.28 -1.21
CA ARG A 150 11.70 -10.44 -0.51
C ARG A 150 11.08 -11.72 -1.10
N VAL A 151 11.92 -12.62 -1.58
CA VAL A 151 11.53 -13.94 -2.08
C VAL A 151 11.77 -14.93 -0.95
N GLU A 152 10.69 -15.50 -0.39
CA GLU A 152 10.82 -16.46 0.70
C GLU A 152 11.21 -17.86 0.22
N GLU A 153 11.53 -18.75 1.17
CA GLU A 153 11.85 -20.15 0.89
C GLU A 153 10.74 -20.84 0.07
N ASN A 154 11.11 -21.56 -0.98
CA ASN A 154 10.24 -22.27 -1.92
C ASN A 154 9.34 -21.38 -2.79
N ASP A 155 9.57 -20.07 -2.80
CA ASP A 155 8.92 -19.10 -3.70
C ASP A 155 9.86 -18.71 -4.84
N PHE A 156 9.37 -17.94 -5.82
CA PHE A 156 10.13 -17.61 -7.04
C PHE A 156 9.94 -16.16 -7.46
N ALA A 157 10.97 -15.58 -8.09
CA ALA A 157 10.87 -14.31 -8.80
C ALA A 157 11.42 -14.39 -10.23
N TYR A 158 10.63 -13.94 -11.19
CA TYR A 158 10.97 -13.90 -12.61
C TYR A 158 10.90 -12.47 -13.15
N ASN A 159 11.76 -12.16 -14.13
CA ASN A 159 11.76 -10.88 -14.85
C ASN A 159 11.82 -9.65 -13.94
N THR A 160 12.41 -9.77 -12.74
CA THR A 160 12.54 -8.65 -11.81
C THR A 160 13.64 -7.71 -12.27
N THR A 161 13.32 -6.42 -12.39
CA THR A 161 14.28 -5.35 -12.64
C THR A 161 14.60 -4.64 -11.33
N VAL A 162 15.87 -4.65 -10.94
CA VAL A 162 16.37 -3.91 -9.78
C VAL A 162 17.10 -2.67 -10.27
N ASP A 163 16.47 -1.53 -10.09
CA ASP A 163 16.95 -0.22 -10.50
C ASP A 163 17.54 0.56 -9.31
N SER A 164 17.84 1.85 -9.52
CA SER A 164 18.44 2.71 -8.50
C SER A 164 17.62 2.71 -7.20
N GLY A 165 18.27 2.30 -6.11
CA GLY A 165 17.67 2.22 -4.78
C GLY A 165 16.73 1.03 -4.58
N GLY A 166 16.61 0.12 -5.55
CA GLY A 166 15.85 -1.12 -5.41
C GLY A 166 16.63 -2.20 -4.64
N LEU A 167 15.91 -3.13 -4.02
CA LEU A 167 16.49 -4.30 -3.34
C LEU A 167 15.69 -5.57 -3.64
N LEU A 168 16.32 -6.56 -4.27
CA LEU A 168 15.82 -7.92 -4.32
C LEU A 168 16.55 -8.75 -3.25
N GLU A 169 15.84 -9.21 -2.24
CA GLU A 169 16.33 -10.14 -1.22
C GLU A 169 15.77 -11.54 -1.51
N VAL A 170 16.64 -12.52 -1.77
CA VAL A 170 16.25 -13.92 -2.00
C VAL A 170 16.73 -14.73 -0.81
N MET A 171 15.81 -15.39 -0.12
CA MET A 171 16.10 -16.23 1.03
C MET A 171 16.64 -17.60 0.62
N ASP A 172 17.23 -18.32 1.57
CA ASP A 172 17.63 -19.71 1.34
C ASP A 172 16.43 -20.52 0.81
N GLY A 173 16.61 -21.16 -0.34
CA GLY A 173 15.56 -21.96 -0.99
C GLY A 173 14.55 -21.19 -1.86
N GLY A 174 14.72 -19.88 -2.06
CA GLY A 174 13.95 -19.06 -3.03
C GLY A 174 14.67 -18.77 -4.35
#